data_AF-N9SIM3-F1
#
_entry.id   AF-N9SIM3-F1
#
_cell.length_a   1.000
_cell.length_b   1.000
_cell.length_c   1.000
_cell.angle_alpha   90.00
_cell.angle_beta   90.00
_cell.angle_gamma   90.00
#
_symmetry.space_group_name_H-M   'P 1'
#
loop_
_entity.id
_entity.type
_entity.pdbx_description
1 polymer ?
#
loop_
_entity_poly.entity_id
_entity_poly.type
_entity_poly.pdbx_seq_one_letter_code
_entity_poly.pdbx_strand_id
1 'polypeptide(L)'
;MPYPTHTKTFIELVKLGGELRRIHLLESPSVEQYITQYPEDGSNIVEKPIYKHGNVYINDTQYFANVPEVAWTFYIGGYQPAQKWLKDRKDRALDFEDILHYQKIIVALTETNRIMQEIDTVLVEI
;
A
#
# COMPACT_ATOMS: atom_id res chain seq x y z
N MET A 1 -1.47 3.65 -26.62
CA MET A 1 -0.71 2.61 -25.91
C MET A 1 0.01 1.78 -26.96
N PRO A 2 1.34 1.71 -26.98
CA PRO A 2 2.07 0.84 -27.90
C PRO A 2 1.80 -0.63 -27.55
N TYR A 3 1.72 -1.49 -28.55
CA TYR A 3 1.52 -2.93 -28.35
C TYR A 3 2.87 -3.64 -28.22
N PRO A 4 3.04 -4.57 -27.27
CA PRO A 4 4.24 -5.41 -27.24
C PRO A 4 4.33 -6.23 -28.53
N THR A 5 5.47 -6.15 -29.20
CA THR A 5 5.75 -6.83 -30.48
C THR A 5 6.21 -8.27 -30.29
N HIS A 6 6.63 -8.63 -29.07
CA HIS A 6 7.08 -9.97 -28.70
C HIS A 6 6.10 -10.68 -27.77
N THR A 7 5.74 -11.92 -28.11
CA THR A 7 4.81 -12.75 -27.33
C THR A 7 5.29 -12.96 -25.89
N LYS A 8 6.59 -13.10 -25.67
CA LYS A 8 7.20 -13.25 -24.34
C LYS A 8 6.84 -12.05 -23.44
N THR A 9 7.09 -10.84 -23.94
CA THR A 9 6.78 -9.58 -23.25
C THR A 9 5.29 -9.47 -22.92
N PHE A 10 4.41 -9.83 -23.87
CA PHE A 10 2.97 -9.82 -23.61
C PHE A 10 2.57 -10.76 -22.46
N ILE A 11 3.10 -11.99 -22.46
CA ILE A 11 2.80 -12.99 -21.41
C ILE A 11 3.29 -12.51 -20.04
N GLU A 12 4.49 -11.92 -19.96
CA GLU A 12 5.04 -11.37 -18.72
C GLU A 12 4.19 -10.21 -18.19
N LEU A 13 3.78 -9.28 -19.05
CA LEU A 13 2.89 -8.18 -18.68
C LEU A 13 1.51 -8.67 -18.21
N VAL A 14 0.94 -9.71 -18.83
CA VAL A 14 -0.31 -10.32 -18.38
C VAL A 14 -0.18 -10.89 -16.97
N LYS A 15 0.95 -11.55 -16.67
CA LYS A 15 1.23 -12.09 -15.33
C LYS A 15 1.30 -10.97 -14.29
N LEU A 16 2.13 -9.94 -14.55
CA LEU A 16 2.34 -8.81 -13.63
C LEU A 16 1.06 -7.99 -13.44
N GLY A 17 0.33 -7.68 -14.51
CA GLY A 17 -0.95 -6.97 -14.43
C GLY A 17 -2.03 -7.77 -13.69
N GLY A 18 -2.05 -9.10 -13.87
CA GLY A 18 -2.94 -10.00 -13.12
C GLY A 18 -2.62 -10.04 -11.63
N GLU A 19 -1.33 -9.99 -11.27
CA GLU A 19 -0.87 -9.89 -9.88
C GLU A 19 -1.27 -8.55 -9.25
N LEU A 20 -0.96 -7.44 -9.93
CA LEU A 20 -1.33 -6.09 -9.50
C LEU A 20 -2.82 -5.97 -9.22
N ARG A 21 -3.67 -6.51 -10.11
CA ARG A 21 -5.13 -6.52 -9.92
C ARG A 21 -5.55 -7.24 -8.64
N ARG A 22 -5.00 -8.44 -8.38
CA ARG A 22 -5.34 -9.21 -7.17
C ARG A 22 -4.89 -8.51 -5.89
N ILE A 23 -3.74 -7.83 -5.94
CA ILE A 23 -3.24 -7.04 -4.81
C ILE A 23 -4.16 -5.85 -4.53
N HIS A 24 -4.63 -5.14 -5.56
CA HIS A 24 -5.53 -3.99 -5.39
C HIS A 24 -6.94 -4.37 -4.94
N LEU A 25 -7.36 -5.61 -5.21
CA LEU A 25 -8.59 -6.19 -4.66
C LEU A 25 -8.41 -6.76 -3.25
N LEU A 26 -7.18 -6.73 -2.71
CA LEU A 26 -6.80 -7.38 -1.45
C LEU A 26 -7.10 -8.90 -1.42
N GLU A 27 -7.06 -9.55 -2.59
CA GLU A 27 -7.31 -10.99 -2.76
C GLU A 27 -6.03 -11.82 -2.75
N SER A 28 -4.86 -11.17 -2.91
CA SER A 28 -3.57 -11.86 -2.93
C SER A 28 -3.16 -12.28 -1.52
N PRO A 29 -2.75 -13.55 -1.27
CA PRO A 29 -2.25 -13.97 0.03
C PRO A 29 -1.06 -13.14 0.55
N SER A 30 -0.33 -12.47 -0.34
CA SER A 30 0.74 -11.52 0.04
C SER A 30 0.24 -10.38 0.93
N VAL A 31 -1.00 -9.88 0.74
CA VAL A 31 -1.50 -8.75 1.55
C VAL A 31 -1.78 -9.13 3.01
N GLU A 32 -1.86 -10.44 3.30
CA GLU A 32 -1.97 -10.96 4.68
C GLU A 32 -0.60 -11.08 5.37
N GLN A 33 0.51 -10.87 4.65
CA GLN A 33 1.86 -10.87 5.21
C GLN A 33 2.23 -9.47 5.67
N TYR A 34 1.69 -9.07 6.81
CA TYR A 34 1.89 -7.72 7.33
C TYR A 34 3.35 -7.37 7.56
N ILE A 35 3.77 -6.23 7.00
CA ILE A 35 5.11 -5.65 7.17
C ILE A 35 5.15 -4.56 8.25
N THR A 36 4.00 -4.28 8.87
CA THR A 36 3.81 -3.22 9.87
C THR A 36 3.34 -3.82 11.19
N GLN A 37 3.41 -3.03 12.26
CA GLN A 37 2.86 -3.38 13.58
C GLN A 37 2.00 -2.23 14.09
N TYR A 38 1.13 -2.49 15.07
CA TYR A 38 0.35 -1.47 15.76
C TYR A 38 0.49 -1.69 17.27
N PRO A 39 1.59 -1.22 17.90
CA PRO A 39 2.05 -1.73 19.19
C PRO A 39 1.44 -1.04 20.41
N GLU A 40 0.85 0.14 20.25
CA GLU A 40 0.40 0.98 21.36
C GLU A 40 -1.10 0.88 21.60
N ASP A 41 -1.48 0.52 22.82
CA ASP A 41 -2.87 0.59 23.29
C ASP A 41 -3.33 2.05 23.44
N GLY A 42 -4.64 2.27 23.37
CA GLY A 42 -5.21 3.61 23.55
C GLY A 42 -6.60 3.76 22.96
N SER A 43 -6.94 5.00 22.61
CA SER A 43 -8.27 5.37 22.11
C SER A 43 -8.54 4.89 20.68
N ASN A 44 -7.48 4.63 19.91
CA ASN A 44 -7.49 4.40 18.47
C ASN A 44 -8.11 5.55 17.65
N ILE A 45 -8.30 6.73 18.25
CA ILE A 45 -8.89 7.87 17.56
C ILE A 45 -7.85 8.45 16.61
N VAL A 46 -8.23 8.56 15.33
CA VAL A 46 -7.42 9.22 14.31
C VAL A 46 -7.58 10.73 14.45
N GLU A 47 -6.49 11.43 14.74
CA GLU A 47 -6.46 12.89 14.83
C GLU A 47 -5.79 13.47 13.59
N LYS A 48 -4.46 13.59 13.63
CA LYS A 48 -3.65 14.12 12.55
C LYS A 48 -2.57 13.11 12.18
N PRO A 49 -2.74 12.38 11.07
CA PRO A 49 -1.74 11.43 10.63
C PRO A 49 -0.39 12.10 10.34
N ILE A 50 0.68 11.62 10.96
CA ILE A 50 2.04 12.14 10.79
C ILE A 50 2.99 10.97 10.55
N TYR A 51 3.77 11.05 9.48
CA TYR A 51 4.85 10.12 9.23
C TYR A 51 6.16 10.63 9.84
N LYS A 52 6.82 9.79 10.64
CA LYS A 52 8.10 10.11 11.28
C LYS A 52 8.89 8.84 11.57
N HIS A 53 10.14 8.79 11.12
CA HIS A 53 11.09 7.71 11.41
C HIS A 53 10.55 6.30 11.11
N GLY A 54 9.86 6.11 9.99
CA GLY A 54 9.29 4.80 9.64
C GLY A 54 7.93 4.50 10.27
N ASN A 55 7.36 5.42 11.05
CA ASN A 55 6.08 5.23 11.72
C ASN A 55 5.02 6.20 11.20
N VAL A 56 3.77 5.73 11.06
CA VAL A 56 2.59 6.58 10.80
C VAL A 56 1.82 6.72 12.10
N TYR A 57 2.01 7.85 12.78
CA TYR A 57 1.21 8.24 13.95
C TYR A 57 -0.20 8.57 13.51
N ILE A 58 -1.20 8.03 14.22
CA ILE A 58 -2.60 8.43 14.03
C ILE A 58 -3.02 9.52 15.03
N ASN A 59 -2.35 9.57 16.19
CA ASN A 59 -2.45 10.57 17.24
C ASN A 59 -1.08 10.68 17.96
N ASP A 60 -1.01 11.39 19.09
CA ASP A 60 0.26 11.66 19.79
C ASP A 60 0.99 10.41 20.30
N THR A 61 0.28 9.31 20.57
CA THR A 61 0.86 8.10 21.19
C THR A 61 0.81 6.88 20.28
N GLN A 62 -0.24 6.71 19.47
CA GLN A 62 -0.50 5.49 18.72
C GLN A 62 -0.09 5.61 17.25
N TYR A 63 0.52 4.55 16.71
CA TYR A 63 1.09 4.54 15.38
C TYR A 63 1.12 3.16 14.75
N PHE A 64 1.15 3.14 13.41
CA PHE A 64 1.59 1.99 12.63
C PHE A 64 3.12 2.04 12.49
N ALA A 65 3.79 1.02 13.01
CA ALA A 65 5.24 0.89 12.96
C ALA A 65 5.74 0.30 11.64
N ASN A 66 6.97 0.61 11.26
CA ASN A 66 7.68 0.03 10.11
C ASN A 66 6.97 0.25 8.76
N VAL A 67 6.26 1.35 8.60
CA VAL A 67 5.62 1.74 7.34
C VAL A 67 6.70 2.20 6.35
N PRO A 68 6.89 1.50 5.21
CA PRO A 68 7.83 1.94 4.19
C PRO A 68 7.45 3.32 3.66
N GLU A 69 8.43 4.22 3.51
CA GLU A 69 8.19 5.57 3.00
C GLU A 69 7.51 5.54 1.63
N VAL A 70 7.92 4.61 0.76
CA VAL A 70 7.33 4.42 -0.57
C VAL A 70 5.82 4.19 -0.51
N ALA A 71 5.31 3.47 0.49
CA ALA A 71 3.87 3.25 0.66
C ALA A 71 3.15 4.50 1.17
N TRP A 72 3.78 5.26 2.08
CA TRP A 72 3.22 6.49 2.63
C TRP A 72 3.15 7.62 1.58
N THR A 73 4.17 7.72 0.72
CA THR A 73 4.26 8.76 -0.29
C THR A 73 3.64 8.35 -1.63
N PHE A 74 3.24 7.10 -1.80
CA PHE A 74 2.72 6.55 -3.07
C PHE A 74 1.51 7.33 -3.58
N TYR A 75 1.54 7.72 -4.85
CA TYR A 75 0.40 8.38 -5.51
C TYR A 75 -0.35 7.41 -6.42
N ILE A 76 -1.68 7.45 -6.36
CA ILE A 76 -2.55 6.88 -7.38
C ILE A 76 -3.42 8.01 -7.91
N GLY A 77 -3.15 8.44 -9.15
CA GLY A 77 -3.72 9.67 -9.70
C GLY A 77 -3.31 10.88 -8.86
N GLY A 78 -4.29 11.64 -8.37
CA GLY A 78 -4.07 12.90 -7.63
C GLY A 78 -3.95 12.78 -6.11
N TYR A 79 -3.95 11.57 -5.54
CA TYR A 79 -3.97 11.41 -4.08
C TYR A 79 -3.06 10.26 -3.60
N GLN A 80 -2.76 10.29 -2.30
CA GLN A 80 -1.95 9.29 -1.61
C GLN A 80 -2.85 8.36 -0.79
N PRO A 81 -3.05 7.10 -1.20
CA PRO A 81 -4.05 6.21 -0.59
C PRO A 81 -3.84 5.98 0.90
N ALA A 82 -2.60 5.71 1.34
CA ALA A 82 -2.27 5.49 2.74
C ALA A 82 -2.60 6.71 3.63
N GLN A 83 -2.41 7.93 3.10
CA GLN A 83 -2.76 9.14 3.84
C GLN A 83 -4.26 9.40 3.82
N LYS A 84 -4.88 9.27 2.64
CA LYS A 84 -6.30 9.55 2.45
C LYS A 84 -7.17 8.65 3.32
N TRP A 85 -6.83 7.35 3.41
CA TRP A 85 -7.61 6.39 4.20
C TRP A 85 -7.71 6.77 5.68
N LEU A 86 -6.61 7.25 6.28
CA LEU A 86 -6.59 7.76 7.66
C LEU A 86 -7.29 9.13 7.77
N LYS A 87 -7.04 10.05 6.83
CA LYS A 87 -7.70 11.37 6.82
C LYS A 87 -9.22 11.27 6.74
N ASP A 88 -9.75 10.34 5.95
CA ASP A 88 -11.18 10.07 5.85
C ASP A 88 -11.76 9.45 7.14
N ARG A 89 -10.90 9.02 8.07
CA ARG A 89 -11.22 8.46 9.39
C ARG A 89 -10.96 9.41 10.55
N LYS A 90 -10.66 10.68 10.27
CA LYS A 90 -10.45 11.68 11.32
C LYS A 90 -11.63 11.72 12.31
N ASP A 91 -11.29 11.85 13.60
CA ASP A 91 -12.18 11.88 14.75
C ASP A 91 -12.98 10.57 14.98
N ARG A 92 -12.54 9.46 14.37
CA ARG A 92 -13.11 8.12 14.56
C ARG A 92 -12.06 7.17 15.14
N ALA A 93 -12.51 6.27 16.01
CA ALA A 93 -11.69 5.18 16.52
C ALA A 93 -11.55 4.08 15.45
N LEU A 94 -10.33 3.61 15.23
CA LEU A 94 -10.07 2.40 14.43
C LEU A 94 -10.45 1.17 15.26
N ASP A 95 -11.32 0.33 14.71
CA ASP A 95 -11.53 -1.01 15.25
C ASP A 95 -10.43 -1.99 14.77
N PHE A 96 -10.51 -3.23 15.23
CA PHE A 96 -9.54 -4.26 14.88
C PHE A 96 -9.46 -4.51 13.36
N GLU A 97 -10.59 -4.53 12.68
CA GLU A 97 -10.65 -4.78 11.24
C GLU A 97 -10.11 -3.58 10.45
N ASP A 98 -10.36 -2.36 10.90
CA ASP A 98 -9.77 -1.13 10.36
C ASP A 98 -8.25 -1.16 10.46
N ILE A 99 -7.70 -1.57 11.61
CA ILE A 99 -6.24 -1.70 11.80
C ILE A 99 -5.68 -2.71 10.80
N LEU A 100 -6.22 -3.94 10.76
CA LEU A 100 -5.77 -4.97 9.83
C LEU A 100 -5.88 -4.49 8.37
N HIS A 101 -7.00 -3.86 8.02
CA HIS A 101 -7.23 -3.35 6.67
C HIS A 101 -6.21 -2.29 6.27
N TYR A 102 -5.86 -1.38 7.18
CA TYR A 102 -4.81 -0.40 6.90
C TYR A 102 -3.45 -1.06 6.68
N GLN A 103 -3.11 -2.09 7.46
CA GLN A 103 -1.89 -2.87 7.24
C GLN A 103 -1.87 -3.53 5.86
N LYS A 104 -3.01 -4.08 5.40
CA LYS A 104 -3.17 -4.61 4.03
C LYS A 104 -2.92 -3.55 2.97
N ILE A 105 -3.43 -2.33 3.17
CA ILE A 105 -3.17 -1.20 2.25
C ILE A 105 -1.67 -0.91 2.16
N ILE A 106 -0.95 -0.89 3.29
CA ILE A 106 0.50 -0.64 3.28
C ILE A 106 1.25 -1.74 2.50
N VAL A 107 0.88 -3.01 2.69
CA VAL A 107 1.45 -4.11 1.91
C VAL A 107 1.12 -3.94 0.42
N ALA A 108 -0.14 -3.68 0.08
CA ALA A 108 -0.58 -3.53 -1.30
C ALA A 108 0.16 -2.41 -2.05
N LEU A 109 0.41 -1.27 -1.40
CA LEU A 109 1.15 -0.15 -1.99
C LEU A 109 2.65 -0.49 -2.14
N THR A 110 3.22 -1.21 -1.19
CA THR A 110 4.62 -1.66 -1.26
C THR A 110 4.81 -2.65 -2.42
N GLU A 111 3.92 -3.62 -2.55
CA GLU A 111 3.95 -4.59 -3.64
C GLU A 111 3.64 -3.94 -5.00
N THR A 112 2.74 -2.95 -5.02
CA THR A 112 2.49 -2.15 -6.24
C THR A 112 3.77 -1.52 -6.75
N ASN A 113 4.57 -0.92 -5.86
CA ASN A 113 5.86 -0.34 -6.25
C ASN A 113 6.81 -1.40 -6.84
N ARG A 114 6.94 -2.57 -6.21
CA ARG A 114 7.77 -3.67 -6.73
C ARG A 114 7.31 -4.10 -8.13
N ILE A 115 6.02 -4.36 -8.30
CA ILE A 115 5.46 -4.83 -9.57
C ILE A 115 5.63 -3.77 -10.67
N MET A 116 5.47 -2.49 -10.36
CA MET A 116 5.71 -1.42 -11.33
C MET A 116 7.16 -1.38 -11.80
N GLN A 117 8.13 -1.56 -10.91
CA GLN A 117 9.55 -1.64 -11.28
C GLN A 117 9.86 -2.89 -12.15
N GLU A 118 9.19 -4.01 -11.89
CA GLU A 118 9.28 -5.21 -12.73
C GLU A 118 8.68 -4.99 -14.11
N ILE A 119 7.53 -4.29 -14.19
CA ILE A 119 6.92 -3.90 -15.47
C ILE A 119 7.88 -3.00 -16.26
N ASP A 120 8.49 -2.00 -15.62
CA ASP A 120 9.44 -1.11 -16.29
C ASP A 120 10.62 -1.90 -16.88
N THR A 121 11.12 -2.91 -16.15
CA THR A 121 12.19 -3.79 -16.64
C THR A 121 11.78 -4.56 -17.90
N VAL A 122 10.56 -5.13 -17.90
CA VAL A 122 10.00 -5.86 -19.05
C VAL A 122 9.78 -4.94 -20.26
N LEU A 123 9.40 -3.68 -20.03
CA LEU A 123 9.17 -2.69 -21.09
C LEU A 123 10.48 -2.15 -21.69
N VAL A 124 11.59 -2.14 -20.95
CA VAL A 124 12.92 -1.75 -21.48
C VAL A 124 13.44 -2.76 -22.53
N GLU A 125 12.91 -3.99 -22.55
CA GLU A 125 13.23 -5.00 -23.58
C GLU A 125 12.46 -4.82 -24.91
N ILE A 126 11.62 -3.78 -25.04
CA ILE A 126 10.85 -3.45 -26.27
C ILE A 126 11.54 -2.32 -27.05
#